data_AF-A0A960Y798-F1
#
_entry.id   AF-A0A960Y798-F1
#
_cell.length_a   1.000
_cell.length_b   1.000
_cell.length_c   1.000
_cell.angle_alpha   90.00
_cell.angle_beta   90.00
_cell.angle_gamma   90.00
#
_symmetry.space_group_name_H-M   'P 1'
#
loop_
_entity.id
_entity.type
_entity.pdbx_description
1 polymer ?
#
loop_
_entity_poly.entity_id
_entity_poly.type
_entity_poly.pdbx_seq_one_letter_code
_entity_poly.pdbx_strand_id
1 'polypeptide(L)'
;DGDPAEAQFIRRLPTHLPGMMTREQIIARYAEKTGRNVDNWDFYFTFGLFRLAVIAQQIYYRFYHGQTKDPRFGALIFAVQILEKSAAGVISRD
;
A
#
# COMPACT_ATOMS: atom_id res chain seq x y z
N ASP A 1 4.22 10.28 -9.75
CA ASP A 1 4.15 9.31 -8.65
C ASP A 1 5.53 9.22 -8.01
N GLY A 2 5.71 9.92 -6.89
CA GLY A 2 7.01 10.17 -6.22
C GLY A 2 7.29 9.17 -5.10
N ASP A 3 6.84 7.93 -5.24
CA ASP A 3 7.05 6.89 -4.23
C ASP A 3 8.55 6.75 -3.90
N PRO A 4 8.91 6.67 -2.60
CA PRO A 4 10.27 6.35 -2.19
C PRO A 4 10.76 5.07 -2.87
N ALA A 5 12.05 5.01 -3.21
CA ALA A 5 12.64 3.90 -3.98
C ALA A 5 12.26 2.51 -3.42
N GLU A 6 12.19 2.36 -2.11
CA GLU A 6 11.79 1.11 -1.44
C GLU A 6 10.32 0.73 -1.69
N ALA A 7 9.39 1.69 -1.68
CA ALA A 7 7.98 1.46 -1.98
C ALA A 7 7.77 1.03 -3.45
N GLN A 8 8.71 1.38 -4.33
CA GLN A 8 8.65 1.02 -5.73
C GLN A 8 8.69 -0.49 -5.98
N PHE A 9 9.40 -1.23 -5.12
CA PHE A 9 9.55 -2.69 -5.24
C PHE A 9 8.26 -3.45 -4.94
N ILE A 10 7.32 -2.85 -4.22
CA ILE A 10 6.03 -3.46 -3.87
C ILE A 10 4.86 -2.90 -4.68
N ARG A 11 5.11 -2.03 -5.67
CA ARG A 11 4.06 -1.47 -6.54
C ARG A 11 3.37 -2.57 -7.32
N ARG A 12 2.03 -2.57 -7.26
CA ARG A 12 1.17 -3.48 -8.03
C ARG A 12 0.21 -2.75 -8.97
N LEU A 13 0.05 -1.43 -8.80
CA LEU A 13 -0.91 -0.62 -9.56
C LEU A 13 -0.20 0.25 -10.59
N PRO A 14 -0.86 0.54 -11.73
CA PRO A 14 -0.24 1.22 -12.86
C PRO A 14 -0.28 2.75 -12.74
N THR A 15 -0.58 3.32 -11.56
CA THR A 15 -0.74 4.78 -11.33
C THR A 15 0.51 5.62 -11.62
N HIS A 16 1.65 4.96 -11.85
CA HIS A 16 2.93 5.56 -12.20
C HIS A 16 3.24 5.50 -13.70
N LEU A 17 2.44 4.79 -14.50
CA LEU A 17 2.69 4.59 -15.93
C LEU A 17 2.09 5.73 -16.78
N PRO A 18 2.73 6.08 -17.90
CA PRO A 18 2.16 7.05 -18.84
C PRO A 18 0.76 6.65 -19.31
N GLY A 19 -0.16 7.63 -19.37
CA GLY A 19 -1.54 7.43 -19.80
C GLY A 19 -2.49 6.86 -18.73
N MET A 20 -1.97 6.49 -17.55
CA MET A 20 -2.79 6.08 -16.42
C MET A 20 -3.10 7.27 -15.51
N MET A 21 -4.23 7.22 -14.83
CA MET A 21 -4.57 8.22 -13.82
C MET A 21 -3.62 8.12 -12.62
N THR A 22 -3.20 9.26 -12.08
CA THR A 22 -2.48 9.32 -10.79
C THR A 22 -3.43 9.01 -9.64
N ARG A 23 -2.89 8.76 -8.44
CA ARG A 23 -3.70 8.49 -7.24
C ARG A 23 -4.61 9.67 -6.90
N GLU A 24 -4.08 10.89 -7.00
CA GLU A 24 -4.82 12.14 -6.77
C GLU A 24 -5.97 12.30 -7.77
N GLN A 25 -5.72 12.00 -9.04
CA GLN A 25 -6.76 12.04 -10.08
C GLN A 25 -7.85 11.00 -9.84
N ILE A 26 -7.49 9.80 -9.36
CA ILE A 26 -8.46 8.75 -9.02
C ILE A 26 -9.35 9.22 -7.86
N ILE A 27 -8.75 9.80 -6.82
CA ILE A 27 -9.47 10.32 -5.65
C ILE A 27 -10.41 11.46 -6.05
N ALA A 28 -9.92 12.42 -6.84
CA ALA A 28 -10.72 13.54 -7.33
C ALA A 28 -11.92 13.06 -8.15
N ARG A 29 -11.70 12.12 -9.08
CA ARG A 29 -12.78 11.52 -9.89
C ARG A 29 -13.78 10.75 -9.01
N TYR A 30 -13.31 10.07 -7.97
CA TYR A 30 -14.19 9.38 -7.03
C TYR A 30 -15.08 10.37 -6.26
N ALA A 31 -14.50 11.46 -5.76
CA ALA A 31 -15.25 12.52 -5.07
C ALA A 31 -16.31 13.15 -5.99
N GLU A 32 -15.92 13.52 -7.22
CA GLU A 32 -16.83 14.08 -8.23
C GLU A 32 -18.02 13.13 -8.52
N LYS A 33 -17.75 11.83 -8.70
CA LYS A 33 -18.79 10.85 -9.06
C LYS A 33 -19.70 10.47 -7.91
N THR A 34 -19.20 10.51 -6.68
CA THR A 34 -19.95 10.02 -5.51
C THR A 34 -20.52 11.14 -4.64
N GLY A 35 -20.07 12.38 -4.82
CA GLY A 35 -20.40 13.51 -3.94
C GLY A 35 -19.83 13.37 -2.52
N ARG A 36 -18.91 12.42 -2.29
CA ARG A 36 -18.30 12.19 -0.97
C ARG A 36 -17.14 13.16 -0.74
N ASN A 37 -17.05 13.68 0.48
CA ASN A 37 -15.88 14.42 0.95
C ASN A 37 -14.69 13.45 1.12
N VAL A 38 -13.52 13.86 0.62
CA VAL A 38 -12.26 13.09 0.65
C VAL A 38 -11.11 13.87 1.31
N ASP A 39 -11.40 14.91 2.09
CA ASP A 39 -10.41 15.79 2.71
C ASP A 39 -9.46 15.03 3.66
N ASN A 40 -9.98 14.02 4.37
CA ASN A 40 -9.18 13.16 5.25
C ASN A 40 -8.76 11.85 4.55
N TRP A 41 -8.16 11.96 3.36
CA TRP A 41 -7.74 10.78 2.60
C TRP A 41 -6.58 10.02 3.27
N ASP A 42 -5.72 10.72 4.01
CA ASP A 42 -4.53 10.14 4.65
C ASP A 42 -4.87 9.06 5.68
N PHE A 43 -6.00 9.20 6.39
CA PHE A 43 -6.53 8.13 7.23
C PHE A 43 -6.79 6.84 6.44
N TYR A 44 -7.52 6.93 5.32
CA TYR A 44 -7.88 5.77 4.50
C TYR A 44 -6.66 5.17 3.82
N PHE A 45 -5.72 6.01 3.40
CA PHE A 45 -4.46 5.57 2.81
C PHE A 45 -3.61 4.81 3.82
N THR A 46 -3.42 5.36 5.02
CA THR A 46 -2.70 4.72 6.14
C THR A 46 -3.36 3.40 6.53
N PHE A 47 -4.70 3.38 6.66
CA PHE A 47 -5.44 2.16 6.95
C PHE A 47 -5.24 1.10 5.85
N GLY A 48 -5.24 1.50 4.58
CA GLY A 48 -4.95 0.61 3.46
C GLY A 48 -3.55 -0.01 3.53
N LEU A 49 -2.54 0.79 3.84
CA LEU A 49 -1.16 0.33 4.02
C LEU A 49 -1.04 -0.67 5.19
N PHE A 50 -1.63 -0.33 6.34
CA PHE A 50 -1.65 -1.21 7.51
C PHE A 50 -2.36 -2.53 7.22
N ARG A 51 -3.54 -2.48 6.57
CA ARG A 51 -4.28 -3.68 6.17
C ARG A 51 -3.44 -4.57 5.26
N LEU A 52 -2.74 -4.00 4.28
CA LEU A 52 -1.84 -4.75 3.41
C LEU A 52 -0.67 -5.37 4.18
N ALA A 53 -0.10 -4.64 5.15
CA ALA A 53 0.98 -5.13 6.00
C ALA A 53 0.52 -6.35 6.82
N VAL A 54 -0.68 -6.29 7.41
CA VAL A 54 -1.27 -7.41 8.15
C VAL A 54 -1.47 -8.63 7.25
N ILE A 55 -1.99 -8.44 6.03
CA ILE A 55 -2.17 -9.54 5.07
C ILE A 55 -0.82 -10.17 4.72
N ALA A 56 0.19 -9.37 4.39
CA ALA A 56 1.53 -9.85 4.06
C ALA A 56 2.17 -10.59 5.25
N GLN A 57 2.05 -10.04 6.47
CA GLN A 57 2.57 -10.63 7.70
C GLN A 57 1.91 -11.99 7.99
N GLN A 58 0.60 -12.11 7.78
CA GLN A 58 -0.13 -13.37 7.97
C GLN A 58 0.31 -14.45 6.96
N ILE A 59 0.56 -14.08 5.70
CA ILE A 59 1.07 -15.02 4.70
C ILE A 59 2.51 -15.44 5.05
N TYR A 60 3.37 -14.48 5.41
CA TYR A 60 4.73 -14.75 5.85
C TYR A 60 4.77 -15.66 7.09
N TYR A 61 3.91 -15.41 8.08
CA TYR A 61 3.82 -16.24 9.29
C TYR A 61 3.55 -17.71 8.96
N ARG A 62 2.60 -17.98 8.05
CA ARG A 62 2.30 -19.36 7.60
C ARG A 62 3.48 -20.00 6.87
N PHE A 63 4.19 -19.23 6.04
CA PHE A 63 5.40 -19.69 5.36
C PHE A 63 6.53 -20.02 6.36
N TYR A 64 6.80 -19.11 7.31
CA TYR A 64 7.83 -19.28 8.34
C TYR A 64 7.60 -20.55 9.18
N HIS A 65 6.34 -20.87 9.49
CA HIS A 65 5.97 -22.09 10.21
C HIS A 65 5.80 -23.32 9.31
N GLY A 66 6.14 -23.25 8.03
CA GLY A 66 6.08 -24.38 7.10
C GLY A 66 4.66 -24.82 6.71
N GLN A 67 3.63 -24.03 7.04
CA GLN A 67 2.24 -24.29 6.67
C GLN A 67 2.00 -24.03 5.16
N THR A 68 2.86 -23.22 4.55
CA THR A 68 2.95 -23.03 3.10
C THR A 68 4.42 -23.16 2.67
N LYS A 69 4.66 -23.57 1.42
CA LYS A 69 6.01 -23.86 0.91
C LYS A 69 6.43 -22.97 -0.27
N ASP A 70 5.60 -22.00 -0.64
CA ASP A 70 5.90 -21.11 -1.75
C ASP A 70 7.02 -20.13 -1.35
N PRO A 71 8.22 -20.21 -1.96
CA PRO A 71 9.36 -19.38 -1.58
C PRO A 71 9.09 -17.89 -1.75
N ARG A 72 8.13 -17.50 -2.61
CA ARG A 72 7.73 -16.10 -2.79
C ARG A 72 7.17 -15.50 -1.51
N PHE A 73 6.58 -16.31 -0.63
CA PHE A 73 6.01 -15.84 0.63
C PHE A 73 7.08 -15.50 1.67
N GLY A 74 8.29 -16.06 1.57
CA GLY A 74 9.41 -15.66 2.41
C GLY A 74 9.83 -14.21 2.20
N ALA A 75 9.73 -13.70 0.97
CA ALA A 75 10.07 -12.32 0.63
C ALA A 75 9.05 -11.28 1.15
N LEU A 76 7.86 -11.71 1.60
CA LEU A 76 6.82 -10.80 2.09
C LEU A 76 7.21 -10.07 3.37
N ILE A 77 8.20 -10.55 4.13
CA ILE A 77 8.71 -9.84 5.30
C ILE A 77 9.26 -8.44 4.94
N PHE A 78 9.90 -8.31 3.77
CA PHE A 78 10.37 -7.00 3.30
C PHE A 78 9.21 -6.09 2.92
N ALA A 79 8.15 -6.65 2.32
CA ALA A 79 6.94 -5.88 2.01
C ALA A 79 6.26 -5.36 3.28
N VAL A 80 6.22 -6.15 4.37
CA VAL A 80 5.69 -5.70 5.66
C VAL A 80 6.44 -4.47 6.17
N GLN A 81 7.78 -4.51 6.18
CA GLN A 81 8.62 -3.38 6.63
C GLN A 81 8.41 -2.12 5.78
N ILE A 82 8.31 -2.28 4.46
CA ILE A 82 8.09 -1.16 3.54
C ILE A 82 6.70 -0.53 3.79
N LEU A 83 5.66 -1.36 3.95
CA LEU A 83 4.30 -0.89 4.22
C LEU A 83 4.19 -0.18 5.58
N GLU A 84 4.86 -0.70 6.60
CA GLU A 84 4.91 -0.09 7.94
C GLU A 84 5.60 1.27 7.91
N LYS A 85 6.78 1.38 7.32
CA LYS A 85 7.47 2.67 7.10
C LYS A 85 6.61 3.66 6.29
N SER A 86 5.93 3.17 5.25
CA SER A 86 5.07 4.01 4.42
C SER A 86 3.89 4.57 5.23
N ALA A 87 3.27 3.75 6.07
CA ALA A 87 2.19 4.18 6.95
C ALA A 87 2.67 5.20 7.99
N ALA A 88 3.81 4.92 8.64
CA ALA A 88 4.42 5.85 9.60
C ALA A 88 4.74 7.21 8.98
N GLY A 89 5.24 7.22 7.73
CA GLY A 89 5.56 8.44 7.00
C GLY A 89 4.35 9.23 6.50
N VAL A 90 3.15 8.66 6.48
CA VAL A 90 1.90 9.39 6.25
C VAL A 90 1.41 9.97 7.57
N ILE A 91 1.39 9.16 8.64
CA ILE A 91 0.99 9.58 9.99
C ILE A 91 1.81 10.79 10.46
N SER A 92 3.10 10.86 10.13
CA SER A 92 3.96 11.98 10.55
C SER A 92 3.75 13.30 9.78
N ARG A 93 2.83 13.34 8.81
CA ARG A 93 2.53 14.55 8.01
C ARG A 93 1.36 15.35 8.58
N ASP A 94 0.54 14.71 9.41
CA ASP A 94 -0.51 15.32 10.23
C ASP A 94 0.10 15.99 11.49
#